data_AF-A0AA48LXI9-F1
#
_entry.id   AF-A0AA48LXI9-F1
#
_cell.length_a   1.000
_cell.length_b   1.000
_cell.length_c   1.000
_cell.angle_alpha   90.00
_cell.angle_beta   90.00
_cell.angle_gamma   90.00
#
_symmetry.space_group_name_H-M   'P 1'
#
loop_
_entity.id
_entity.type
_entity.pdbx_description
1 polymer ?
#
loop_
_entity_poly.entity_id
_entity_poly.type
_entity_poly.pdbx_seq_one_letter_code
_entity_poly.pdbx_strand_id
1 'polypeptide(L)'
;MAAEAILDGESEELTRKAIELAKGGDTTALRLCLERLIPARRDKPVNFDLPPIETADDAAKAMGAILAAVARGEISPSEGTEAARLLEGYVKTLETAEFERRLAALERRPIK
;
A
#
# COMPACT_ATOMS: atom_id res chain seq x y z
N MET A 1 10.50 15.84 23.84
CA MET A 1 10.67 17.11 23.11
C MET A 1 12.08 17.71 23.21
N ALA A 2 12.83 17.65 24.32
CA ALA A 2 14.24 18.11 24.31
C ALA A 2 15.20 17.09 23.65
N ALA A 3 15.01 15.79 23.88
CA ALA A 3 15.85 14.74 23.33
C ALA A 3 15.72 14.60 21.79
N GLU A 4 14.50 14.73 21.23
CA GLU A 4 14.28 14.69 19.77
C GLU A 4 14.98 15.82 19.05
N ALA A 5 14.89 17.06 19.55
CA ALA A 5 15.54 18.21 18.92
C ALA A 5 17.07 18.08 18.89
N ILE A 6 17.66 17.47 19.92
CA ILE A 6 19.10 17.18 19.96
C ILE A 6 19.44 16.07 18.94
N LEU A 7 18.62 15.03 18.86
CA LEU A 7 18.83 13.91 17.93
C LEU A 7 18.67 14.30 16.46
N ASP A 8 17.76 15.22 16.13
CA ASP A 8 17.58 15.69 14.75
C ASP A 8 18.81 16.45 14.24
N GLY A 9 19.40 17.30 15.08
CA GLY A 9 20.61 18.05 14.75
C GLY A 9 21.86 17.16 14.57
N GLU A 10 21.90 16.03 15.26
CA GLU A 10 23.03 15.08 15.27
C GLU A 10 22.82 13.89 14.31
N SER A 11 21.71 13.89 13.56
CA SER A 11 21.24 12.73 12.79
C SER A 11 22.27 12.21 11.78
N GLU A 12 22.95 13.10 11.06
CA GLU A 12 23.98 12.72 10.09
C GLU A 12 25.24 12.15 10.77
N GLU A 13 25.70 12.79 11.84
CA GLU A 13 26.91 12.39 12.56
C GLU A 13 26.73 11.06 13.27
N LEU A 14 25.59 10.86 13.95
CA LEU A 14 25.22 9.58 14.55
C LEU A 14 25.11 8.47 13.50
N THR A 15 24.53 8.76 12.34
CA THR A 15 24.42 7.79 11.23
C THR A 15 25.81 7.38 10.73
N ARG A 16 26.70 8.35 10.52
CA ARG A 16 28.08 8.08 10.09
C ARG A 16 28.83 7.24 11.12
N LYS A 17 28.68 7.57 12.41
CA LYS A 17 29.33 6.82 13.49
C LYS A 17 28.83 5.38 13.59
N ALA A 18 27.53 5.16 13.43
CA ALA A 18 26.95 3.82 13.39
C ALA A 18 27.53 2.98 12.24
N ILE A 19 27.73 3.58 11.06
CA ILE A 19 28.35 2.89 9.91
C ILE A 19 29.81 2.51 10.21
N GLU A 20 30.59 3.38 10.84
CA GLU A 20 31.98 3.05 11.21
C GLU A 20 32.05 1.90 12.20
N LEU A 21 31.21 1.93 13.25
CA LEU A 21 31.13 0.86 14.24
C LEU A 21 30.73 -0.47 13.59
N ALA A 22 29.74 -0.44 12.68
CA ALA A 22 29.33 -1.61 11.93
C ALA A 22 30.46 -2.19 11.07
N LYS A 23 31.22 -1.33 10.37
CA LYS A 23 32.42 -1.76 9.59
C LYS A 23 33.54 -2.29 10.49
N GLY A 24 33.63 -1.82 11.73
CA GLY A 24 34.56 -2.30 12.76
C GLY A 24 34.19 -3.64 13.40
N GLY A 25 33.05 -4.23 13.02
CA GLY A 25 32.60 -5.54 13.53
C GLY A 25 31.63 -5.48 14.70
N ASP A 26 31.09 -4.31 15.05
CA ASP A 26 30.00 -4.20 16.02
C ASP A 26 28.72 -4.80 15.43
N THR A 27 28.29 -5.94 15.98
CA THR A 27 27.11 -6.69 15.53
C THR A 27 25.80 -5.95 15.79
N THR A 28 25.75 -5.08 16.79
CA THR A 28 24.58 -4.26 17.10
C THR A 28 24.43 -3.15 16.07
N ALA A 29 25.53 -2.47 15.73
CA ALA A 29 25.56 -1.46 14.68
C ALA A 29 25.26 -2.08 13.29
N LEU A 30 25.80 -3.27 13.01
CA LEU A 30 25.48 -4.03 11.79
C LEU A 30 23.99 -4.34 11.68
N ARG A 31 23.36 -4.82 12.76
CA ARG A 31 21.92 -5.10 12.78
C ARG A 31 21.11 -3.82 12.50
N LEU A 32 21.44 -2.71 13.16
CA LEU A 32 20.77 -1.42 12.95
C LEU A 32 20.87 -0.95 11.48
N CYS A 33 22.06 -1.04 10.89
CA CYS A 33 22.26 -0.69 9.49
C CYS A 33 21.48 -1.61 8.55
N LEU A 34 21.45 -2.92 8.81
CA LEU A 34 20.70 -3.89 8.00
C LEU A 34 19.18 -3.70 8.10
N GLU A 35 18.64 -3.41 9.28
CA GLU A 35 17.20 -3.12 9.46
C GLU A 35 16.76 -1.85 8.72
N ARG A 36 17.65 -0.85 8.58
CA ARG A 36 17.42 0.39 7.83
C ARG A 36 17.62 0.24 6.32
N LEU A 37 18.62 -0.52 5.88
CA LEU A 37 18.92 -0.77 4.46
C LEU A 37 17.99 -1.80 3.83
N ILE A 38 17.60 -2.80 4.63
CA ILE A 38 16.64 -3.85 4.28
C ILE A 38 15.44 -3.63 5.18
N PRO A 39 14.62 -2.58 4.96
CA PRO A 39 13.36 -2.48 5.66
C PRO A 39 12.61 -3.79 5.41
N ALA A 40 12.09 -4.40 6.49
CA ALA A 40 11.16 -5.52 6.36
C ALA A 40 10.16 -5.13 5.27
N ARG A 41 10.01 -5.96 4.23
CA ARG A 41 9.36 -5.68 2.93
C ARG A 41 7.89 -5.20 3.06
N ARG A 42 7.65 -4.07 3.71
CA ARG A 42 6.31 -3.59 4.06
C ARG A 42 5.74 -2.69 2.97
N ASP A 43 6.59 -1.96 2.26
CA ASP A 43 6.15 -0.93 1.30
C ASP A 43 6.82 -1.05 -0.08
N LYS A 44 7.16 -2.28 -0.52
CA LYS A 44 7.63 -2.45 -1.90
C LYS A 44 6.42 -2.28 -2.85
N PRO A 45 6.56 -1.54 -3.96
CA PRO A 45 5.53 -1.47 -4.97
C PRO A 45 5.18 -2.88 -5.46
N VAL A 46 3.89 -3.17 -5.49
CA VAL A 46 3.35 -4.44 -5.96
C VAL A 46 3.03 -4.28 -7.45
N ASN A 47 3.57 -5.15 -8.29
CA ASN A 47 3.36 -5.09 -9.75
C ASN A 47 2.56 -6.31 -10.18
N PHE A 48 1.33 -6.07 -10.64
CA PHE A 48 0.47 -7.09 -11.25
C PHE A 48 -0.54 -6.41 -12.17
N ASP A 49 -1.00 -7.13 -13.18
CA ASP A 49 -1.99 -6.61 -14.12
C ASP A 49 -3.37 -6.58 -13.45
N LEU A 50 -3.86 -5.37 -13.20
CA LEU A 50 -5.23 -5.15 -12.71
C LEU A 50 -6.12 -4.73 -13.90
N PRO A 51 -7.20 -5.48 -14.20
CA PRO A 51 -8.13 -5.09 -15.25
C PRO A 51 -8.86 -3.79 -14.90
N PRO A 52 -9.34 -3.02 -15.90
CA PRO A 52 -10.16 -1.84 -15.65
C PRO A 52 -11.45 -2.22 -14.92
N ILE A 53 -11.90 -1.36 -14.01
CA ILE A 53 -13.09 -1.58 -13.20
C ILE A 53 -14.07 -0.45 -13.50
N GLU A 54 -15.06 -0.74 -14.35
CA GLU A 54 -16.11 0.22 -14.72
C GLU A 54 -17.45 -0.16 -14.10
N THR A 55 -17.63 -1.44 -13.78
CA THR A 55 -18.87 -2.00 -13.22
C THR A 55 -18.59 -2.90 -12.02
N ALA A 56 -19.64 -3.24 -11.26
CA ALA A 56 -19.56 -4.22 -10.19
C ALA A 56 -19.13 -5.62 -10.68
N ASP A 57 -19.46 -5.99 -11.92
CA ASP A 57 -19.01 -7.27 -12.52
C ASP A 57 -17.49 -7.27 -12.77
N ASP A 58 -16.93 -6.11 -13.15
CA ASP A 58 -15.49 -5.97 -13.34
C ASP A 58 -14.71 -6.05 -12.03
N ALA A 59 -15.33 -5.70 -10.91
CA ALA A 59 -14.74 -5.90 -9.59
C ALA A 59 -14.46 -7.38 -9.30
N ALA A 60 -15.33 -8.29 -9.74
CA ALA A 60 -15.11 -9.73 -9.59
C ALA A 60 -13.91 -10.20 -10.43
N LYS A 61 -13.76 -9.67 -11.66
CA LYS A 61 -12.61 -9.95 -12.53
C LYS A 61 -11.31 -9.42 -11.93
N ALA A 62 -11.34 -8.20 -11.38
CA ALA A 62 -10.22 -7.60 -10.67
C ALA A 62 -9.80 -8.41 -9.44
N MET A 63 -10.77 -8.90 -8.65
CA MET A 63 -10.49 -9.79 -7.52
C MET A 63 -9.85 -11.11 -7.99
N GLY A 64 -10.34 -11.67 -9.10
CA GLY A 64 -9.74 -12.84 -9.74
C GLY A 64 -8.28 -12.62 -10.15
N ALA A 65 -7.95 -11.44 -10.69
CA ALA A 65 -6.58 -11.07 -11.03
C ALA A 65 -5.66 -10.98 -9.81
N ILE A 66 -6.14 -10.39 -8.70
CA ILE A 66 -5.41 -10.34 -7.42
C ILE A 66 -5.14 -11.76 -6.90
N LEU A 67 -6.15 -12.63 -6.87
CA LEU A 67 -5.99 -14.02 -6.43
C LEU A 67 -4.99 -14.79 -7.31
N ALA A 68 -5.04 -14.57 -8.62
CA ALA A 68 -4.12 -15.21 -9.55
C ALA A 68 -2.67 -14.73 -9.35
N ALA A 69 -2.46 -13.43 -9.09
CA ALA A 69 -1.13 -12.88 -8.77
C ALA A 69 -0.55 -13.47 -7.47
N VAL A 70 -1.40 -13.65 -6.44
CA VAL A 70 -1.01 -14.34 -5.20
C VAL A 70 -0.64 -15.80 -5.49
N ALA A 71 -1.46 -16.52 -6.25
CA ALA A 71 -1.24 -17.92 -6.59
C ALA A 71 0.05 -18.16 -7.41
N ARG A 72 0.41 -17.20 -8.27
CA ARG A 72 1.68 -17.22 -9.04
C ARG A 72 2.89 -16.78 -8.22
N GLY A 73 2.70 -16.23 -7.03
CA GLY A 73 3.77 -15.70 -6.18
C GLY A 73 4.35 -14.38 -6.67
N GLU A 74 3.65 -13.66 -7.56
CA GLU A 74 4.02 -12.30 -7.98
C GLU A 74 3.91 -11.32 -6.81
N ILE A 75 2.93 -11.57 -5.94
CA ILE A 75 2.61 -10.78 -4.76
C ILE A 75 2.39 -11.72 -3.58
N SER A 76 2.71 -11.28 -2.37
CA SER A 76 2.48 -12.04 -1.14
C SER A 76 0.98 -12.07 -0.76
N PRO A 77 0.55 -13.04 0.06
CA PRO A 77 -0.82 -13.07 0.57
C PRO A 77 -1.23 -11.80 1.34
N SER A 78 -0.28 -11.20 2.07
CA SER A 78 -0.50 -9.94 2.77
C SER A 78 -0.70 -8.77 1.80
N GLU A 79 0.15 -8.65 0.78
CA GLU A 79 -0.01 -7.64 -0.29
C GLU A 79 -1.33 -7.82 -1.05
N GLY A 80 -1.72 -9.07 -1.35
CA GLY A 80 -3.01 -9.37 -1.97
C GLY A 80 -4.22 -8.97 -1.11
N THR A 81 -4.11 -9.14 0.21
CA THR A 81 -5.15 -8.70 1.16
C THR A 81 -5.30 -7.18 1.16
N GLU A 82 -4.19 -6.43 1.17
CA GLU A 82 -4.24 -4.97 1.11
C GLU A 82 -4.77 -4.48 -0.26
N ALA A 83 -4.37 -5.10 -1.37
CA ALA A 83 -4.91 -4.80 -2.69
C ALA A 83 -6.43 -5.04 -2.77
N ALA A 84 -6.91 -6.15 -2.19
CA ALA A 84 -8.34 -6.47 -2.14
C ALA A 84 -9.14 -5.41 -1.35
N ARG A 85 -8.58 -4.86 -0.26
CA ARG A 85 -9.21 -3.77 0.50
C ARG A 85 -9.31 -2.48 -0.31
N LEU A 86 -8.27 -2.12 -1.07
CA LEU A 86 -8.31 -0.96 -1.96
C LEU A 86 -9.39 -1.12 -3.03
N LEU A 87 -9.50 -2.32 -3.61
CA LEU A 87 -10.54 -2.66 -4.57
C LEU A 87 -11.94 -2.52 -3.95
N GLU A 88 -12.17 -3.05 -2.75
CA GLU A 88 -13.45 -2.94 -2.05
C GLU A 88 -13.86 -1.47 -1.81
N GLY A 89 -12.91 -0.62 -1.40
CA GLY A 89 -13.14 0.81 -1.21
C GLY A 89 -13.48 1.54 -2.53
N TYR A 90 -12.82 1.15 -3.62
CA TYR A 90 -13.12 1.70 -4.95
C TYR A 90 -14.53 1.32 -5.41
N VAL A 91 -14.91 0.05 -5.28
CA VAL A 91 -16.24 -0.45 -5.69
C VAL A 91 -17.36 0.26 -4.95
N LYS A 92 -17.23 0.41 -3.62
CA LYS A 92 -18.22 1.16 -2.81
C LYS A 92 -18.40 2.59 -3.30
N THR A 93 -17.31 3.25 -3.70
CA THR A 93 -17.33 4.61 -4.24
C THR A 93 -18.01 4.65 -5.61
N LEU A 94 -17.71 3.68 -6.48
CA LEU A 94 -18.29 3.55 -7.81
C LEU A 94 -19.81 3.30 -7.74
N GLU A 95 -20.24 2.37 -6.91
CA GLU A 95 -21.65 2.07 -6.68
C GLU A 95 -22.40 3.31 -6.15
N THR A 96 -21.82 4.02 -5.18
CA THR A 96 -22.41 5.26 -4.65
C THR A 96 -22.63 6.29 -5.76
N ALA A 97 -21.61 6.51 -6.60
CA ALA A 97 -21.70 7.43 -7.74
C ALA A 97 -22.69 6.96 -8.82
N GLU A 98 -22.91 5.66 -8.98
CA GLU A 98 -23.91 5.12 -9.90
C GLU A 98 -25.34 5.30 -9.35
N PHE A 99 -25.54 5.01 -8.05
CA PHE A 99 -26.83 5.21 -7.39
C PHE A 99 -27.27 6.67 -7.41
N GLU A 100 -26.36 7.62 -7.11
CA GLU A 100 -26.65 9.05 -7.19
C GLU A 100 -27.08 9.47 -8.60
N ARG A 101 -26.36 9.00 -9.63
CA ARG A 101 -26.70 9.26 -11.04
C ARG A 101 -28.09 8.73 -11.40
N ARG A 102 -28.42 7.51 -10.98
CA ARG A 102 -29.72 6.88 -11.24
C ARG A 102 -30.85 7.57 -10.49
N LEU A 103 -30.63 7.99 -9.24
CA LEU A 103 -31.60 8.72 -8.44
C LEU A 103 -31.92 10.08 -9.07
N ALA A 104 -30.89 10.86 -9.43
CA ALA A 104 -31.07 12.15 -10.10
C ALA A 104 -31.81 12.02 -11.45
N ALA A 105 -31.59 10.93 -12.19
CA ALA A 105 -32.31 10.65 -13.42
C ALA A 105 -33.80 10.34 -13.18
N LEU A 106 -34.13 9.64 -12.09
CA LEU A 106 -35.51 9.35 -11.70
C LEU A 106 -36.24 10.60 -11.18
N GLU A 107 -35.57 11.44 -10.38
CA GLU A 107 -36.14 12.68 -9.85
C GLU A 107 -36.46 13.72 -10.93
N ARG A 108 -35.69 13.72 -12.03
CA ARG A 108 -35.94 14.58 -13.20
C ARG A 108 -37.09 14.10 -14.07
N ARG A 109 -37.65 12.92 -13.81
CA ARG A 109 -38.72 12.35 -14.61
C ARG A 109 -40.07 12.88 -14.07
N PRO A 110 -40.82 13.69 -14.84
CA PRO A 110 -42.12 14.18 -14.37
C PRO A 110 -43.06 12.99 -14.15
N ILE A 111 -43.61 12.89 -12.95
CA ILE A 111 -44.68 11.95 -12.63
C ILE A 111 -45.88 12.37 -13.48
N LYS A 112 -46.35 11.47 -14.34
CA LYS A 112 -47.49 11.68 -15.24
C LYS A 112 -48.74 11.04 -14.67
#